data_AF-A0A257JFP3-F1
#
_entry.id   AF-A0A257JFP3-F1
#
_cell.length_a   1.000
_cell.length_b   1.000
_cell.length_c   1.000
_cell.angle_alpha   90.00
_cell.angle_beta   90.00
_cell.angle_gamma   90.00
#
_symmetry.space_group_name_H-M   'P 1'
#
loop_
_entity.id
_entity.type
_entity.pdbx_description
1 polymer ?
#
loop_
_entity_poly.entity_id
_entity_poly.type
_entity_poly.pdbx_seq_one_letter_code
_entity_poly.pdbx_strand_id
1 'polypeptide(L)'
;MGWFDAVRPLNLRLAVLLCLVAFILATPLVNFGAWSTRSQLARLESGQVSVDKFDWASLKFEFGKSGVAALERLSKSGKTPEIRKAAAKALKLDNRWAAQSEQQAVSRADDVARNIIIKPKAVPLPRDLIVLISQFGSCETKGNCVLFYTPGQAEAVAITKPCEGCGVEVYRFTQAANGAWSRANDNAPPTGNWAAIKKAESDAIKAGKVEIREVRRRQVYVDSKPAGVPFE
;
A
#
# COMPACT_ATOMS: atom_id res chain seq x y z
N MET A 1 9.75 14.70 -57.79
CA MET A 1 8.63 14.32 -56.92
C MET A 1 8.74 15.15 -55.66
N GLY A 2 7.71 15.95 -55.35
CA GLY A 2 7.74 16.83 -54.18
C GLY A 2 7.52 16.04 -52.89
N TRP A 3 8.13 16.47 -51.79
CA TRP A 3 7.96 15.86 -50.47
C TRP A 3 6.47 15.65 -50.10
N PHE A 4 5.61 16.61 -50.43
CA PHE A 4 4.17 16.55 -50.19
C PHE A 4 3.45 15.42 -50.96
N ASP A 5 3.92 15.07 -52.16
CA ASP A 5 3.32 14.01 -52.99
C ASP A 5 3.57 12.61 -52.40
N ALA A 6 4.69 12.44 -51.68
CA ALA A 6 5.07 11.18 -51.05
C ALA A 6 4.48 11.01 -49.63
N VAL A 7 4.24 12.11 -48.90
CA VAL A 7 3.72 12.08 -47.52
C VAL A 7 2.28 11.57 -47.46
N ARG A 8 1.42 11.99 -48.39
CA ARG A 8 0.01 11.57 -48.42
C ARG A 8 -0.19 10.05 -48.51
N PRO A 9 0.42 9.31 -49.48
CA PRO A 9 0.28 7.86 -49.53
C PRO A 9 0.96 7.15 -48.35
N LEU A 10 2.05 7.70 -47.79
CA LEU A 10 2.71 7.11 -46.62
C LEU A 10 1.83 7.20 -45.36
N ASN A 11 1.21 8.37 -45.11
CA ASN A 11 0.30 8.54 -43.99
C ASN A 11 -0.92 7.62 -44.09
N LEU A 12 -1.47 7.43 -45.30
CA LEU A 12 -2.56 6.47 -45.52
C LEU A 12 -2.13 5.03 -45.22
N ARG A 13 -0.92 4.61 -45.63
CA ARG A 13 -0.39 3.28 -45.31
C ARG A 13 -0.17 3.09 -43.82
N LEU A 14 0.37 4.10 -43.14
CA LEU A 14 0.55 4.08 -41.69
C LEU A 14 -0.78 3.98 -40.95
N ALA A 15 -1.80 4.74 -41.39
CA ALA A 15 -3.13 4.66 -40.83
C ALA A 15 -3.74 3.26 -41.00
N VAL A 16 -3.63 2.66 -42.19
CA VAL A 16 -4.08 1.28 -42.44
C VAL A 16 -3.33 0.27 -41.57
N LEU A 17 -2.00 0.37 -41.48
CA LEU A 17 -1.19 -0.49 -40.61
C LEU A 17 -1.61 -0.37 -39.15
N LEU A 18 -1.79 0.86 -38.66
CA LEU A 18 -2.22 1.12 -37.29
C LEU A 18 -3.61 0.52 -37.03
N CYS A 19 -4.56 0.67 -37.96
CA CYS A 19 -5.88 0.06 -37.86
C CYS A 19 -5.79 -1.47 -37.83
N LEU A 20 -4.94 -2.10 -38.64
CA LEU A 20 -4.73 -3.54 -38.63
C LEU A 20 -4.14 -4.02 -37.30
N VAL A 21 -3.13 -3.31 -36.77
CA VAL A 21 -2.55 -3.63 -35.46
C VAL A 21 -3.59 -3.47 -34.36
N ALA A 22 -4.33 -2.37 -34.34
CA ALA A 22 -5.41 -2.15 -33.38
C ALA A 22 -6.49 -3.23 -33.46
N PHE A 23 -6.85 -3.67 -34.68
CA PHE A 23 -7.77 -4.78 -34.88
C PHE A 23 -7.24 -6.09 -34.31
N ILE A 24 -5.98 -6.45 -34.59
CA ILE A 24 -5.33 -7.63 -34.02
C ILE A 24 -5.35 -7.57 -32.49
N LEU A 25 -4.99 -6.41 -31.90
CA LEU A 25 -4.98 -6.20 -30.45
C LEU A 25 -6.38 -6.21 -29.82
N ALA A 26 -7.41 -5.81 -30.56
CA ALA A 26 -8.80 -5.84 -30.13
C ALA A 26 -9.44 -7.25 -30.24
N THR A 27 -8.77 -8.18 -30.91
CA THR A 27 -9.20 -9.58 -31.04
C THR A 27 -8.49 -10.48 -30.02
N PRO A 28 -9.07 -11.65 -29.67
CA PRO A 28 -8.45 -12.59 -28.74
C PRO A 28 -7.22 -13.35 -29.31
N LEU A 29 -6.70 -12.94 -30.48
CA LEU A 29 -5.54 -13.57 -31.11
C LEU A 29 -4.26 -13.38 -30.28
N VAL A 30 -4.14 -12.26 -29.56
CA VAL A 30 -3.02 -11.97 -28.67
C VAL A 30 -3.50 -12.01 -27.21
N ASN A 31 -3.08 -13.03 -26.46
CA ASN A 31 -3.42 -13.17 -25.06
C ASN A 31 -2.31 -12.61 -24.15
N PHE A 32 -2.30 -11.29 -23.98
CA PHE A 32 -1.36 -10.61 -23.08
C PHE A 32 -1.44 -11.13 -21.64
N GLY A 33 -2.64 -11.49 -21.17
CA GLY A 33 -2.83 -12.11 -19.86
C GLY A 33 -2.05 -13.41 -19.70
N ALA A 34 -2.03 -14.28 -20.72
CA ALA A 34 -1.25 -15.51 -20.72
C ALA A 34 0.27 -15.24 -20.68
N TRP A 35 0.75 -14.28 -21.46
CA TRP A 35 2.15 -13.90 -21.48
C TRP A 35 2.60 -13.31 -20.14
N SER A 36 1.84 -12.36 -19.59
CA SER A 36 2.09 -11.78 -18.27
C SER A 36 2.05 -12.85 -17.17
N THR A 37 1.07 -13.75 -17.21
CA THR A 37 1.00 -14.88 -16.27
C THR A 37 2.26 -15.74 -16.33
N ARG A 38 2.67 -16.18 -17.53
CA ARG A 38 3.87 -17.01 -17.70
C ARG A 38 5.13 -16.31 -17.20
N SER A 39 5.29 -15.02 -17.52
CA SER A 39 6.41 -14.21 -17.06
C SER A 39 6.46 -14.11 -15.53
N GLN A 40 5.34 -13.78 -14.88
CA GLN A 40 5.28 -13.70 -13.42
C GLN A 40 5.59 -15.06 -12.77
N LEU A 41 4.99 -16.15 -13.26
CA LEU A 41 5.26 -17.48 -12.74
C LEU A 41 6.73 -17.88 -12.85
N ALA A 42 7.39 -17.58 -13.97
CA ALA A 42 8.82 -17.86 -14.13
C ALA A 42 9.68 -17.12 -13.09
N ARG A 43 9.30 -15.89 -12.72
CA ARG A 43 9.98 -15.11 -11.67
C ARG A 43 9.76 -15.69 -10.27
N LEU A 44 8.56 -16.22 -10.00
CA LEU A 44 8.24 -16.90 -8.75
C LEU A 44 8.99 -18.23 -8.64
N GLU A 45 8.99 -19.03 -9.70
CA GLU A 45 9.59 -20.37 -9.74
C GLU A 45 11.13 -20.32 -9.69
N SER A 46 11.74 -19.31 -10.30
CA SER A 46 13.19 -19.08 -10.24
C SER A 46 13.65 -18.47 -8.91
N GLY A 47 12.72 -18.07 -8.04
CA GLY A 47 13.03 -17.38 -6.78
C GLY A 47 13.44 -15.91 -6.95
N GLN A 48 13.33 -15.35 -8.16
CA GLN A 48 13.57 -13.92 -8.39
C GLN A 48 12.58 -13.03 -7.61
N VAL A 49 11.38 -13.53 -7.35
CA VAL A 49 10.38 -12.89 -6.48
C VAL A 49 9.94 -13.87 -5.41
N SER A 50 10.00 -13.44 -4.15
CA SER A 50 9.54 -14.23 -3.01
C SER A 50 8.01 -14.32 -2.96
N VAL A 51 7.49 -15.35 -2.29
CA VAL A 51 6.03 -15.64 -2.23
C VAL A 51 5.24 -14.46 -1.67
N ASP A 52 5.79 -13.74 -0.70
CA ASP A 52 5.16 -12.57 -0.06
C ASP A 52 5.15 -11.33 -0.98
N LYS A 53 6.14 -11.18 -1.86
CA LYS A 53 6.26 -10.05 -2.79
C LYS A 53 5.62 -10.32 -4.16
N PHE A 54 5.17 -11.54 -4.40
CA PHE A 54 4.56 -11.92 -5.66
C PHE A 54 3.17 -11.28 -5.83
N ASP A 55 2.90 -10.75 -7.02
CA ASP A 55 1.64 -10.04 -7.31
C ASP A 55 0.48 -11.02 -7.59
N TRP A 56 -0.04 -11.59 -6.51
CA TRP A 56 -1.18 -12.52 -6.55
C TRP A 56 -2.46 -11.86 -7.06
N ALA A 57 -2.63 -10.55 -6.81
CA ALA A 57 -3.82 -9.80 -7.19
C ALA A 57 -3.93 -9.65 -8.70
N SER A 58 -2.83 -9.38 -9.41
CA SER A 58 -2.85 -9.27 -10.88
C SER A 58 -3.25 -10.58 -11.57
N LEU A 59 -2.87 -11.74 -11.03
CA LEU A 59 -3.34 -13.03 -11.57
C LEU A 59 -4.86 -13.17 -11.45
N LYS A 60 -5.46 -12.70 -10.35
CA LYS A 60 -6.90 -12.79 -10.11
C LYS A 60 -7.69 -11.79 -10.96
N PHE A 61 -7.18 -10.56 -11.12
CA PHE A 61 -7.97 -9.44 -11.64
C PHE A 61 -7.50 -8.87 -12.99
N GLU A 62 -6.22 -9.00 -13.36
CA GLU A 62 -5.64 -8.29 -14.51
C GLU A 62 -5.30 -9.22 -15.68
N PHE A 63 -4.91 -10.47 -15.41
CA PHE A 63 -4.47 -11.40 -16.45
C PHE A 63 -5.60 -12.29 -17.01
N GLY A 64 -6.84 -12.00 -16.63
CA GLY A 64 -8.03 -12.70 -17.10
C GLY A 64 -8.01 -14.20 -16.79
N LYS A 65 -8.61 -15.00 -17.68
CA LYS A 65 -8.78 -16.46 -17.50
C LYS A 65 -7.46 -17.19 -17.27
N SER A 66 -6.39 -16.76 -17.95
CA SER A 66 -5.07 -17.37 -17.83
C SER A 66 -4.48 -17.22 -16.43
N GLY A 67 -4.64 -16.05 -15.81
CA GLY A 67 -4.19 -15.79 -14.45
C GLY A 67 -4.98 -16.59 -13.42
N VAL A 68 -6.31 -16.63 -13.55
CA VAL A 68 -7.18 -17.43 -12.66
C VAL A 68 -6.85 -18.92 -12.77
N ALA A 69 -6.70 -19.46 -13.99
CA ALA A 69 -6.31 -20.85 -14.20
C ALA A 69 -4.93 -21.17 -13.59
N ALA A 70 -3.99 -20.21 -13.64
CA ALA A 70 -2.71 -20.37 -12.96
C ALA A 70 -2.85 -20.41 -11.43
N LEU A 71 -3.71 -19.58 -10.83
CA LEU A 71 -3.99 -19.64 -9.39
C LEU A 71 -4.62 -20.97 -8.99
N GLU A 72 -5.58 -21.49 -9.77
CA GLU A 72 -6.18 -22.80 -9.56
C GLU A 72 -5.14 -23.91 -9.59
N ARG A 73 -4.25 -23.91 -10.60
CA ARG A 73 -3.14 -24.87 -10.67
C ARG A 73 -2.20 -24.73 -9.48
N LEU A 74 -1.75 -23.52 -9.17
CA LEU A 74 -0.81 -23.28 -8.07
C LEU A 74 -1.40 -23.63 -6.71
N SER A 75 -2.71 -23.41 -6.47
CA SER A 75 -3.35 -23.78 -5.21
C SER A 75 -3.35 -25.30 -4.97
N LYS A 76 -3.39 -26.10 -6.04
CA LYS A 76 -3.40 -27.57 -5.98
C LYS A 76 -1.99 -28.16 -5.99
N SER A 77 -1.15 -27.71 -6.92
CA SER A 77 0.14 -28.34 -7.24
C SER A 77 1.32 -27.37 -7.24
N GLY A 78 1.19 -26.21 -6.59
CA GLY A 78 2.31 -25.28 -6.40
C GLY A 78 3.47 -25.96 -5.67
N LYS A 79 4.70 -25.58 -6.03
CA LYS A 79 5.95 -26.23 -5.58
C LYS A 79 6.09 -26.30 -4.05
N THR A 80 5.68 -25.25 -3.35
CA THR A 80 5.77 -25.17 -1.88
C THR A 80 4.39 -25.01 -1.24
N PRO A 81 4.21 -25.41 0.05
CA PRO A 81 2.97 -25.17 0.78
C PRO A 81 2.55 -23.69 0.82
N GLU A 82 3.52 -22.78 0.88
CA GLU A 82 3.30 -21.33 0.94
C GLU A 82 2.71 -20.82 -0.37
N ILE A 83 3.23 -21.28 -1.52
CA ILE A 83 2.68 -20.97 -2.84
C ILE A 83 1.25 -21.48 -2.96
N ARG A 84 0.98 -22.72 -2.52
CA ARG A 84 -0.36 -23.31 -2.56
C ARG A 84 -1.35 -22.48 -1.72
N LYS A 85 -0.94 -22.12 -0.50
CA LYS A 85 -1.75 -21.29 0.42
C LYS A 85 -1.99 -19.90 -0.13
N ALA A 86 -0.96 -19.24 -0.67
CA ALA A 86 -1.06 -17.89 -1.23
C ALA A 86 -1.97 -17.87 -2.47
N ALA A 87 -1.83 -18.84 -3.38
CA ALA A 87 -2.71 -18.99 -4.54
C ALA A 87 -4.17 -19.26 -4.12
N ALA A 88 -4.39 -20.11 -3.12
CA ALA A 88 -5.73 -20.37 -2.59
C ALA A 88 -6.35 -19.12 -1.92
N LYS A 89 -5.55 -18.31 -1.22
CA LYS A 89 -5.98 -17.00 -0.68
C LYS A 89 -6.36 -16.06 -1.82
N ALA A 90 -5.53 -15.98 -2.86
CA ALA A 90 -5.73 -15.10 -4.00
C ALA A 90 -7.01 -15.40 -4.78
N LEU A 91 -7.39 -16.69 -4.91
CA LEU A 91 -8.64 -17.08 -5.56
C LEU A 91 -9.88 -16.53 -4.87
N LYS A 92 -9.81 -16.32 -3.54
CA LYS A 92 -10.90 -15.84 -2.69
C LYS A 92 -10.99 -14.31 -2.61
N LEU A 93 -10.05 -13.58 -3.23
CA LEU A 93 -10.11 -12.13 -3.29
C LEU A 93 -11.35 -11.67 -4.06
N ASP A 94 -12.09 -10.75 -3.46
CA ASP A 94 -13.35 -10.18 -3.97
C ASP A 94 -13.19 -8.73 -4.42
N ASN A 95 -12.23 -8.00 -3.84
CA ASN A 95 -11.97 -6.60 -4.13
C ASN A 95 -10.54 -6.37 -4.65
N ARG A 96 -10.45 -5.91 -5.91
CA ARG A 96 -9.17 -5.60 -6.57
C ARG A 96 -8.37 -4.52 -5.83
N TRP A 97 -9.01 -3.43 -5.43
CA TRP A 97 -8.32 -2.30 -4.80
C TRP A 97 -7.76 -2.67 -3.43
N ALA A 98 -8.53 -3.41 -2.62
CA ALA A 98 -8.07 -3.89 -1.33
C ALA A 98 -6.86 -4.83 -1.49
N ALA A 99 -6.93 -5.77 -2.43
CA ALA A 99 -5.84 -6.71 -2.70
C ALA A 99 -4.56 -6.02 -3.19
N GLN A 100 -4.68 -5.05 -4.09
CA GLN A 100 -3.55 -4.27 -4.59
C GLN A 100 -2.93 -3.41 -3.49
N SER A 101 -3.76 -2.79 -2.64
CA SER A 101 -3.29 -2.02 -1.48
C SER A 101 -2.50 -2.91 -0.49
N GLU A 102 -3.01 -4.11 -0.16
CA GLU A 102 -2.31 -5.07 0.70
C GLU A 102 -0.96 -5.50 0.09
N GLN A 103 -0.92 -5.79 -1.21
CA GLN A 103 0.32 -6.19 -1.89
C GLN A 103 1.37 -5.06 -1.93
N GLN A 104 0.94 -3.83 -2.20
CA GLN A 104 1.79 -2.64 -2.17
C GLN A 104 2.28 -2.32 -0.76
N ALA A 105 1.48 -2.61 0.26
CA ALA A 105 1.89 -2.48 1.65
C ALA A 105 3.03 -3.47 1.98
N VAL A 106 2.89 -4.74 1.58
CA VAL A 106 3.93 -5.75 1.77
C VAL A 106 5.23 -5.40 1.04
N SER A 107 5.15 -4.87 -0.19
CA SER A 107 6.36 -4.48 -0.93
C SER A 107 7.08 -3.28 -0.30
N ARG A 108 6.33 -2.31 0.23
CA ARG A 108 6.87 -1.12 0.93
C ARG A 108 7.32 -1.39 2.36
N ALA A 109 6.92 -2.51 2.96
CA ALA A 109 7.23 -2.84 4.35
C ALA A 109 8.75 -2.81 4.64
N ASP A 110 9.58 -3.21 3.67
CA ASP A 110 11.03 -3.18 3.84
C ASP A 110 11.59 -1.75 3.81
N ASP A 111 11.00 -0.86 3.00
CA ASP A 111 11.34 0.56 3.00
C ASP A 111 10.91 1.24 4.29
N VAL A 112 9.70 0.93 4.78
CA VAL A 112 9.21 1.40 6.09
C VAL A 112 10.17 0.99 7.19
N ALA A 113 10.55 -0.28 7.25
CA ALA A 113 11.48 -0.80 8.26
C ALA A 113 12.84 -0.09 8.26
N ARG A 114 13.31 0.38 7.09
CA ARG A 114 14.57 1.13 6.96
C ARG A 114 14.46 2.61 7.33
N ASN A 115 13.30 3.22 7.07
CA ASN A 115 13.15 4.68 7.06
C ASN A 115 12.40 5.23 8.27
N ILE A 116 11.66 4.38 9.00
CA ILE A 116 10.91 4.77 10.19
C ILE A 116 11.83 5.07 11.37
N ILE A 117 11.54 6.15 12.09
CA ILE A 117 12.24 6.50 13.33
C ILE A 117 11.42 5.99 14.51
N ILE A 118 11.96 5.05 15.28
CA ILE A 118 11.25 4.45 16.43
C ILE A 118 11.68 5.13 17.73
N LYS A 119 10.70 5.54 18.53
CA LYS A 119 10.83 6.19 19.84
C LYS A 119 10.10 5.40 20.92
N PRO A 120 10.55 5.48 22.19
CA PRO A 120 11.68 6.28 22.68
C PRO A 120 13.05 5.68 22.32
N LYS A 121 13.11 4.38 22.04
CA LYS A 121 14.31 3.64 21.65
C LYS A 121 14.04 2.84 20.38
N ALA A 122 15.03 2.72 19.51
CA ALA A 122 14.94 1.83 18.35
C ALA A 122 14.81 0.37 18.80
N VAL A 123 13.73 -0.29 18.36
CA VAL A 123 13.39 -1.68 18.67
C VAL A 123 12.87 -2.38 17.41
N PRO A 124 13.00 -3.72 17.30
CA PRO A 124 12.36 -4.45 16.21
C PRO A 124 10.84 -4.33 16.30
N LEU A 125 10.19 -4.13 15.15
CA LEU A 125 8.73 -4.08 15.04
C LEU A 125 8.16 -5.41 14.53
N PRO A 126 6.98 -5.82 14.99
CA PRO A 126 6.23 -6.92 14.39
C PRO A 126 5.98 -6.67 12.89
N ARG A 127 6.13 -7.71 12.06
CA ARG A 127 6.01 -7.59 10.59
C ARG A 127 4.61 -7.14 10.16
N ASP A 128 3.59 -7.65 10.82
CA ASP A 128 2.19 -7.26 10.63
C ASP A 128 1.95 -5.79 10.97
N LEU A 129 2.58 -5.25 12.03
CA LEU A 129 2.53 -3.82 12.33
C LEU A 129 3.23 -2.99 11.25
N ILE A 130 4.38 -3.42 10.74
CA ILE A 130 5.08 -2.72 9.63
C ILE A 130 4.21 -2.68 8.37
N VAL A 131 3.61 -3.82 7.99
CA VAL A 131 2.70 -3.90 6.84
C VAL A 131 1.48 -3.00 7.06
N LEU A 132 0.90 -2.99 8.26
CA LEU A 132 -0.21 -2.11 8.58
C LEU A 132 0.18 -0.63 8.46
N ILE A 133 1.30 -0.22 9.04
CA ILE A 133 1.81 1.17 8.96
C ILE A 133 2.02 1.57 7.49
N SER A 134 2.53 0.68 6.65
CA SER A 134 2.74 1.00 5.23
C SER A 134 1.45 1.33 4.46
N GLN A 135 0.27 0.95 4.98
CA GLN A 135 -1.01 1.33 4.38
C GLN A 135 -1.41 2.78 4.70
N PHE A 136 -0.84 3.40 5.73
CA PHE A 136 -1.30 4.68 6.28
C PHE A 136 -0.13 5.66 6.42
N GLY A 137 -0.10 6.66 5.54
CA GLY A 137 0.95 7.68 5.50
C GLY A 137 2.18 7.24 4.70
N SER A 138 3.24 8.06 4.77
CA SER A 138 4.43 7.93 3.91
C SER A 138 5.67 7.46 4.66
N CYS A 139 5.52 6.45 5.53
CA CYS A 139 6.61 5.92 6.36
C CYS A 139 7.70 5.18 5.56
N GLU A 140 7.43 4.81 4.31
CA GLU A 140 8.42 4.30 3.36
C GLU A 140 9.42 5.37 2.93
N THR A 141 9.12 6.66 3.16
CA THR A 141 10.02 7.78 2.83
C THR A 141 10.81 8.23 4.05
N LYS A 142 12.13 8.30 3.92
CA LYS A 142 13.03 8.73 5.00
C LYS A 142 12.66 10.12 5.52
N GLY A 143 12.55 10.25 6.84
CA GLY A 143 12.29 11.52 7.53
C GLY A 143 10.82 11.97 7.55
N ASN A 144 9.91 11.14 7.04
CA ASN A 144 8.48 11.46 7.01
C ASN A 144 7.67 10.74 8.10
N CYS A 145 8.29 9.92 8.96
CA CYS A 145 7.55 9.10 9.91
C CYS A 145 8.34 8.83 11.21
N VAL A 146 7.71 9.15 12.33
CA VAL A 146 8.15 8.82 13.68
C VAL A 146 7.12 7.90 14.32
N LEU A 147 7.54 6.76 14.84
CA LEU A 147 6.69 5.79 15.53
C LEU A 147 7.03 5.76 17.01
N PHE A 148 6.03 5.97 17.87
CA PHE A 148 6.10 5.63 19.28
C PHE A 148 5.63 4.19 19.46
N TYR A 149 6.53 3.33 19.90
CA TYR A 149 6.24 1.94 20.20
C TYR A 149 7.16 1.43 21.31
N THR A 150 6.58 0.74 22.28
CA THR A 150 7.33 0.02 23.31
C THR A 150 7.03 -1.47 23.17
N PRO A 151 8.05 -2.35 23.11
CA PRO A 151 7.82 -3.79 22.98
C PRO A 151 6.86 -4.32 24.04
N GLY A 152 5.91 -5.15 23.60
CA GLY A 152 4.88 -5.74 24.46
C GLY A 152 3.67 -4.84 24.75
N GLN A 153 3.66 -3.59 24.28
CA GLN A 153 2.46 -2.75 24.32
C GLN A 153 1.52 -3.09 23.18
N ALA A 154 0.21 -3.05 23.47
CA ALA A 154 -0.86 -3.24 22.50
C ALA A 154 -1.21 -1.94 21.74
N GLU A 155 -0.31 -0.96 21.74
CA GLU A 155 -0.51 0.32 21.09
C GLU A 155 0.78 0.80 20.42
N ALA A 156 0.63 1.41 19.24
CA ALA A 156 1.68 2.14 18.56
C ALA A 156 1.09 3.42 17.96
N VAL A 157 1.83 4.51 17.97
CA VAL A 157 1.39 5.80 17.41
C VAL A 157 2.38 6.26 16.36
N ALA A 158 1.94 6.36 15.11
CA ALA A 158 2.73 6.92 14.02
C ALA A 158 2.38 8.39 13.79
N ILE A 159 3.39 9.22 13.65
CA ILE A 159 3.28 10.63 13.29
C ILE A 159 3.93 10.77 11.93
N THR A 160 3.14 11.16 10.93
CA THR A 160 3.54 11.08 9.52
C THR A 160 3.38 12.43 8.81
N LYS A 161 4.22 12.65 7.80
CA LYS A 161 4.18 13.81 6.91
C LYS A 161 4.12 13.33 5.46
N PRO A 162 2.93 13.22 4.85
CA PRO A 162 2.77 12.49 3.60
C PRO A 162 3.37 13.21 2.39
N CYS A 163 3.43 14.54 2.42
CA CYS A 163 4.01 15.33 1.34
C CYS A 163 4.67 16.62 1.84
N GLU A 164 5.36 17.33 0.95
CA GLU A 164 5.80 18.70 1.21
C GLU A 164 4.59 19.66 1.17
N GLY A 165 4.37 20.44 2.23
CA GLY A 165 3.19 21.29 2.36
C GLY A 165 1.90 20.59 2.79
N CYS A 166 1.92 19.27 3.01
CA CYS A 166 0.85 18.54 3.69
C CYS A 166 0.88 18.80 5.20
N GLY A 167 -0.26 18.61 5.86
CA GLY A 167 -0.32 18.56 7.32
C GLY A 167 0.19 17.25 7.88
N VAL A 168 0.52 17.27 9.16
CA VAL A 168 0.89 16.07 9.89
C VAL A 168 -0.35 15.23 10.15
N GLU A 169 -0.19 13.94 9.92
CA GLU A 169 -1.21 12.94 10.21
C GLU A 169 -0.70 12.04 11.32
N VAL A 170 -1.49 11.94 12.39
CA VAL A 170 -1.24 11.00 13.48
C VAL A 170 -2.09 9.76 13.21
N TYR A 171 -1.54 8.57 13.42
CA TYR A 171 -2.24 7.30 13.29
C TYR A 171 -1.98 6.47 14.53
N ARG A 172 -3.05 6.12 15.24
CA ARG A 172 -2.96 5.20 16.36
C ARG A 172 -3.33 3.79 15.92
N PHE A 173 -2.47 2.84 16.24
CA PHE A 173 -2.65 1.43 15.97
C PHE A 173 -2.82 0.69 17.28
N THR A 174 -3.79 -0.22 17.33
CA THR A 174 -4.09 -1.02 18.52
C THR A 174 -4.03 -2.49 18.18
N GLN A 175 -3.54 -3.29 19.12
CA GLN A 175 -3.47 -4.73 19.04
C GLN A 175 -4.63 -5.35 19.84
N ALA A 176 -5.43 -6.19 19.20
CA ALA A 176 -6.45 -6.97 19.89
C ALA A 176 -5.80 -8.11 20.70
N ALA A 177 -6.55 -8.70 21.64
CA ALA A 177 -6.07 -9.79 22.50
C ALA A 177 -5.59 -11.03 21.71
N ASN A 178 -6.06 -11.22 20.48
CA ASN A 178 -5.61 -12.27 19.57
C ASN A 178 -4.30 -11.94 18.83
N GLY A 179 -3.67 -10.80 19.14
CA GLY A 179 -2.44 -10.32 18.53
C GLY A 179 -2.63 -9.53 17.22
N ALA A 180 -3.85 -9.39 16.71
CA ALA A 180 -4.09 -8.69 15.45
C ALA A 180 -4.04 -7.16 15.62
N TRP A 181 -3.24 -6.49 14.78
CA TRP A 181 -3.17 -5.03 14.74
C TRP A 181 -4.24 -4.42 13.84
N SER A 182 -4.77 -3.26 14.24
CA SER A 182 -5.70 -2.45 13.45
C SER A 182 -5.50 -0.95 13.73
N ARG A 183 -6.02 -0.08 12.84
CA ARG A 183 -5.98 1.38 13.01
C ARG A 183 -7.20 1.85 13.81
N ALA A 184 -6.97 2.62 14.87
CA ALA A 184 -8.03 3.35 15.57
C ALA A 184 -8.57 4.49 14.69
N ASN A 185 -9.86 4.80 14.80
CA ASN A 185 -10.50 5.85 14.02
C ASN A 185 -10.77 7.09 14.87
N ASP A 186 -9.70 7.77 15.30
CA ASP A 186 -9.72 8.83 16.32
C ASP A 186 -8.87 10.06 15.99
N ASN A 187 -8.62 10.30 14.70
CA ASN A 187 -7.86 11.47 14.24
C ASN A 187 -8.70 12.75 14.34
N ALA A 188 -8.16 13.76 15.06
CA ALA A 188 -8.72 15.10 15.10
C ALA A 188 -7.75 16.10 14.46
N PRO A 189 -8.22 16.99 13.56
CA PRO A 189 -7.37 18.03 12.97
C PRO A 189 -6.89 19.05 14.02
N PRO A 190 -5.67 19.61 13.89
CA PRO A 190 -5.25 20.74 14.71
C PRO A 190 -6.13 21.98 14.48
N THR A 191 -6.31 22.79 15.51
CA THR A 191 -7.06 24.06 15.44
C THR A 191 -6.11 25.23 15.15
N GLY A 192 -6.53 26.20 14.32
CA GLY A 192 -5.79 27.45 14.07
C GLY A 192 -5.30 27.66 12.64
N ASN A 193 -4.22 28.44 12.47
CA ASN A 193 -3.65 28.76 11.16
C ASN A 193 -2.86 27.57 10.60
N TRP A 194 -3.53 26.82 9.73
CA TRP A 194 -3.02 25.63 9.08
C TRP A 194 -1.68 25.83 8.36
N ALA A 195 -1.48 26.91 7.61
CA ALA A 195 -0.27 27.07 6.81
C ALA A 195 1.00 27.18 7.68
N ALA A 196 0.90 27.92 8.79
CA ALA A 196 2.00 28.06 9.75
C ALA A 196 2.28 26.74 10.49
N ILE A 197 1.20 26.05 10.92
CA ILE A 197 1.28 24.77 11.62
C ILE A 197 1.99 23.72 10.74
N LYS A 198 1.56 23.55 9.50
CA LYS A 198 2.13 22.54 8.57
C LYS A 198 3.65 22.68 8.40
N LYS A 199 4.14 23.92 8.26
CA LYS A 199 5.57 24.18 8.11
C LYS A 199 6.33 23.82 9.39
N ALA A 200 5.86 24.29 10.54
CA ALA A 200 6.51 24.05 11.82
C ALA A 200 6.56 22.55 12.18
N GLU A 201 5.44 21.84 12.00
CA GLU A 201 5.37 20.40 12.28
C GLU A 201 6.25 19.59 11.32
N SER A 202 6.32 19.98 10.03
CA SER A 202 7.21 19.35 9.05
C SER A 202 8.68 19.39 9.50
N ASP A 203 9.14 20.56 9.93
CA ASP A 203 10.53 20.76 10.35
C ASP A 203 10.81 20.01 11.66
N ALA A 204 9.84 19.98 12.59
CA ALA A 204 9.93 19.22 13.83
C ALA A 204 10.02 17.70 13.60
N ILE A 205 9.17 17.12 12.72
CA ILE A 205 9.20 15.69 12.38
C ILE A 205 10.52 15.30 11.74
N LYS A 206 11.00 16.09 10.76
CA LYS A 206 12.31 15.84 10.12
C LYS A 206 13.44 15.83 11.14
N ALA A 207 13.36 16.70 12.15
CA ALA A 207 14.30 16.76 13.27
C ALA A 207 14.04 15.72 14.38
N GLY A 208 13.00 14.89 14.27
CA GLY A 208 12.61 13.91 15.28
C GLY A 208 12.10 14.51 16.60
N LYS A 209 11.64 15.76 16.59
CA LYS A 209 11.13 16.52 17.75
C LYS A 209 9.62 16.29 17.92
N VAL A 210 9.25 15.09 18.38
CA VAL A 210 7.87 14.72 18.66
C VAL A 210 7.80 14.19 20.10
N GLU A 211 6.72 14.48 20.82
CA GLU A 211 6.46 13.97 22.16
C GLU A 211 5.00 13.51 22.29
N ILE A 212 4.77 12.55 23.19
CA ILE A 212 3.43 12.16 23.66
C ILE A 212 3.39 12.49 25.15
N ARG A 213 2.36 13.21 25.60
CA ARG A 213 2.18 13.61 27.00
C ARG A 213 0.74 13.43 27.44
N GLU A 214 0.56 13.18 28.73
CA GLU A 214 -0.76 13.15 29.34
C GLU A 214 -1.34 14.57 29.44
N VAL A 215 -2.62 14.70 29.12
CA VAL A 215 -3.38 15.94 29.27
C VAL A 215 -4.69 15.66 30.00
N ARG A 216 -5.02 16.49 30.99
CA ARG A 216 -6.33 16.41 31.65
C ARG A 216 -7.34 17.18 30.82
N ARG A 217 -8.41 16.52 30.38
CA ARG A 217 -9.53 17.14 29.64
C ARG A 217 -10.86 16.84 30.32
N ARG A 218 -11.82 17.75 30.13
CA ARG A 218 -13.23 17.57 30.49
C ARG A 218 -13.99 17.09 29.25
N GLN A 219 -14.98 16.21 29.43
CA GLN A 219 -15.86 15.75 28.36
C GLN A 219 -17.28 15.61 28.93
N VAL A 220 -18.29 15.95 28.14
CA VAL A 220 -19.69 15.80 28.54
C VAL A 220 -20.07 14.32 28.47
N TYR A 221 -20.90 13.87 29.41
CA TYR A 221 -21.50 12.53 29.40
C TYR A 221 -23.03 12.66 29.51
N VAL A 222 -23.75 11.86 28.73
CA VAL A 222 -25.22 11.70 28.80
C VAL A 222 -25.49 10.22 29.03
N ASP A 223 -26.12 9.86 30.15
CA ASP A 223 -26.31 8.47 30.58
C ASP A 223 -25.03 7.63 30.57
N SER A 224 -23.94 8.18 31.12
CA SER A 224 -22.61 7.56 31.13
C SER A 224 -22.00 7.29 29.74
N LYS A 225 -22.60 7.81 28.66
CA LYS A 225 -22.01 7.77 27.31
C LYS A 225 -21.36 9.12 26.99
N PRO A 226 -20.15 9.13 26.41
CA PRO A 226 -19.48 10.38 26.05
C PRO A 226 -20.29 11.13 24.97
N ALA A 227 -20.45 12.44 25.16
CA ALA A 227 -21.13 13.34 24.24
C ALA A 227 -20.23 14.55 23.92
N GLY A 228 -20.10 14.89 22.64
CA GLY A 228 -19.26 16.01 22.18
C GLY A 228 -17.75 15.74 22.28
N VAL A 229 -16.95 16.73 21.85
CA VAL A 229 -15.48 16.68 21.89
C VAL A 229 -14.94 17.05 23.28
N PRO A 230 -13.83 16.46 23.75
CA PRO A 230 -13.17 16.89 24.98
C PRO A 230 -12.68 18.35 24.91
N PHE A 231 -12.74 19.08 26.03
CA PHE A 231 -12.33 20.49 26.18
C PHE A 231 -11.54 20.71 27.48
N GLU A 232 -10.88 21.87 27.62
CA GLU A 232 -10.13 22.27 28.82
C GLU A 232 -11.03 22.87 29.89
#